data_AF-A0A645EQR9-F1
#
_entry.id   AF-A0A645EQR9-F1
#
_cell.length_a   1.000
_cell.length_b   1.000
_cell.length_c   1.000
_cell.angle_alpha   90.00
_cell.angle_beta   90.00
_cell.angle_gamma   90.00
#
_symmetry.space_group_name_H-M   'P 1'
#
loop_
_entity.id
_entity.type
_entity.pdbx_description
1 polymer ?
#
loop_
_entity_poly.entity_id
_entity_poly.type
_entity_poly.pdbx_seq_one_letter_code
_entity_poly.pdbx_strand_id
1 'polypeptide(L)' 'MGLTNSTVGIKAVDAGLAIKKRTEHDRVVALAGNPNVGKSTVFNSLTGMNQHTGN' A
#
# COMPACT_ATOMS: atom_id res chain seq x y z
N MET A 1 1.10 7.20 -11.89
CA MET A 1 1.01 8.36 -10.99
C MET A 1 0.53 7.84 -9.65
N GLY A 2 1.31 8.05 -8.58
CA GLY A 2 1.31 7.21 -7.37
C GLY A 2 0.01 7.11 -6.57
N LEU A 3 0.07 6.29 -5.51
CA LEU A 3 -1.02 6.00 -4.57
C LEU A 3 -1.85 7.25 -4.27
N THR A 4 -3.11 7.25 -4.73
CA THR A 4 -4.06 8.33 -4.56
C THR A 4 -4.63 8.32 -3.15
N ASN A 5 -5.15 9.45 -2.65
CA ASN A 5 -5.82 9.49 -1.34
C ASN A 5 -7.04 8.53 -1.26
N SER A 6 -7.57 8.06 -2.39
CA SER A 6 -8.59 7.00 -2.42
C SER A 6 -8.05 5.61 -2.11
N THR A 7 -6.76 5.35 -2.32
CA THR A 7 -6.10 4.06 -2.04
C THR A 7 -5.42 4.04 -0.66
N VAL A 8 -5.32 5.18 0.03
CA VAL A 8 -4.72 5.28 1.37
C VAL A 8 -5.62 6.05 2.34
N GLY A 9 -6.12 5.41 3.41
CA GLY A 9 -6.89 6.07 4.48
C GLY A 9 -8.07 5.25 4.99
N ILE A 10 -8.95 5.89 5.78
CA ILE A 10 -10.15 5.27 6.39
C ILE A 10 -11.03 4.56 5.33
N LYS A 11 -11.12 5.10 4.11
CA LYS A 11 -11.88 4.48 3.01
C LYS A 11 -11.32 3.12 2.54
N ALA A 12 -10.05 2.83 2.83
CA ALA A 12 -9.46 1.52 2.53
C ALA A 12 -9.69 0.49 3.66
N VAL A 13 -10.14 0.93 4.84
CA VAL A 13 -10.32 0.04 6.01
C VAL A 13 -11.61 -0.79 5.94
N ASP A 14 -12.64 -0.28 5.27
CA ASP A 14 -13.96 -0.94 5.14
C ASP A 14 -13.97 -2.07 4.10
N ALA A 15 -12.96 -2.12 3.23
CA ALA A 15 -12.75 -3.26 2.34
C ALA A 15 -11.96 -4.33 3.12
N GLY A 16 -12.65 -5.28 3.74
CA GLY A 16 -12.03 -6.37 4.51
C GLY A 16 -10.77 -6.92 3.83
N LEU A 17 -9.60 -6.68 4.44
CA LEU A 17 -8.31 -6.95 3.81
C LEU A 17 -7.93 -8.42 4.00
N ALA A 18 -8.26 -9.27 3.02
CA ALA A 18 -7.80 -10.65 2.97
C ALA A 18 -6.39 -10.73 2.37
N ILE A 19 -5.36 -10.80 3.22
CA ILE A 19 -3.97 -10.89 2.76
C ILE A 19 -3.62 -12.34 2.39
N LYS A 20 -3.54 -12.62 1.09
CA LYS A 20 -3.08 -13.92 0.56
C LYS A 20 -1.56 -13.93 0.40
N LYS A 21 -0.86 -14.72 1.20
CA LYS A 21 0.57 -15.01 1.00
C LYS A 21 0.75 -16.06 -0.09
N ARG A 22 1.79 -15.93 -0.92
CA ARG A 22 2.16 -16.95 -1.93
C ARG A 22 3.03 -18.04 -1.32
N THR A 23 3.86 -17.67 -0.34
CA THR A 23 4.73 -18.60 0.40
C THR A 23 4.71 -18.29 1.89
N GLU A 24 5.14 -19.24 2.73
CA GLU A 24 5.28 -19.02 4.18
C GLU A 24 6.33 -17.95 4.52
N HIS A 25 7.29 -17.73 3.62
CA HIS A 25 8.37 -16.76 3.80
C HIS A 25 8.00 -15.34 3.35
N ASP A 26 6.82 -15.15 2.74
CA ASP A 26 6.36 -13.84 2.31
C ASP A 26 6.20 -12.89 3.50
N ARG A 27 6.77 -11.69 3.37
CA ARG A 27 6.66 -10.61 4.34
C ARG A 27 5.55 -9.65 3.92
N VAL A 28 4.65 -9.38 4.87
CA VAL A 28 3.54 -8.45 4.70
C VAL A 28 3.85 -7.23 5.55
N VAL A 29 3.92 -6.06 4.92
CA VAL A 29 4.24 -4.78 5.58
C VAL A 29 3.17 -3.77 5.24
N ALA A 30 2.64 -3.10 6.26
CA ALA A 30 1.70 -1.98 6.09
C ALA A 30 2.45 -0.65 6.26
N LEU A 31 2.22 0.29 5.34
CA LEU A 31 2.71 1.66 5.44
C LEU A 31 1.53 2.59 5.75
N ALA A 32 1.51 3.16 6.96
CA ALA A 32 0.43 4.02 7.44
C ALA A 32 0.95 5.41 7.86
N GLY A 33 0.04 6.39 7.90
CA GLY A 33 0.36 7.77 8.29
C GLY A 33 -0.62 8.79 7.71
N ASN A 34 -0.62 10.00 8.28
CA ASN A 34 -1.52 11.09 7.92
C ASN A 34 -1.50 11.43 6.42
N PRO A 35 -2.56 12.04 5.86
CA PRO A 35 -2.54 12.53 4.49
C PRO A 35 -1.30 13.38 4.22
N ASN A 36 -0.70 13.22 3.04
CA ASN A 36 0.43 14.03 2.55
C ASN A 36 1.77 13.92 3.30
N VAL A 37 1.97 12.99 4.24
CA VAL A 37 3.27 12.79 4.96
C VAL A 37 4.35 12.05 4.15
N GLY A 38 4.20 11.93 2.83
CA GLY A 38 5.24 11.30 1.99
C GLY A 38 5.23 9.77 1.92
N LYS A 39 4.14 9.10 2.35
CA LYS A 39 4.00 7.63 2.23
C LYS A 39 4.28 7.11 0.83
N SER A 40 3.72 7.77 -0.19
CA SER A 40 3.92 7.38 -1.60
C SER A 40 5.38 7.55 -2.04
N THR A 41 6.11 8.52 -1.48
CA THR A 41 7.54 8.70 -1.72
C THR A 41 8.33 7.50 -1.19
N VAL A 42 8.12 7.13 0.07
CA VAL A 42 8.77 5.97 0.69
C VAL A 42 8.44 4.69 -0.06
N PHE A 43 7.16 4.47 -0.38
CA PHE A 43 6.71 3.30 -1.13
C PHE A 43 7.39 3.19 -2.51
N ASN A 44 7.45 4.30 -3.25
CA ASN A 44 8.08 4.32 -4.58
C ASN A 44 9.59 4.11 -4.51
N SER A 45 10.26 4.69 -3.51
CA SER A 45 11.69 4.48 -3.27
C SER A 45 12.02 3.02 -2.95
N LEU A 46 11.14 2.34 -2.20
CA LEU A 46 11.33 0.93 -1.83
C LEU A 46 11.02 -0.06 -2.96
N THR A 47 10.06 0.27 -3.83
CA THR A 47 9.59 -0.64 -4.90
C THR A 47 10.20 -0.39 -6.27
N GLY A 48 10.94 0.71 -6.45
CA GLY A 48 11.58 1.04 -7.73
C GLY A 48 10.57 1.18 -8.89
N MET A 49 9.32 1.55 -8.60
CA MET A 49 8.18 1.64 -9.53
C MET A 49 7.64 0.32 -10.11
N ASN A 50 8.13 -0.85 -9.69
CA ASN A 50 7.57 -2.16 -10.07
C ASN A 50 6.31 -2.50 -9.26
N GLN A 51 5.24 -1.74 -9.52
CA GLN A 51 3.99 -1.81 -8.77
C GLN A 51 2.85 -2.39 -9.61
N HIS A 52 2.03 -3.24 -9.00
CA HIS A 52 0.73 -3.65 -9.52
C HIS A 52 -0.35 -2.97 -8.68
N THR A 53 -1.20 -2.15 -9.30
CA THR A 53 -2.32 -1.48 -8.64
C THR A 53 -3.62 -2.21 -9.03
N GLY A 54 -4.33 -2.75 -8.03
CA GLY A 54 -5.67 -3.32 -8.20
C GLY A 54 -6.71 -2.40 -7.55
N ASN A 55 -7.90 -2.32 -8.16
CA ASN A 55 -9.09 -1.69 -7.58
C ASN A 55 -9.97 -2.73 -6.90
#